data_AF-A0A0W0WJH4-F1
#
_entry.id   AF-A0A0W0WJH4-F1
#
_cell.length_a   1.000
_cell.length_b   1.000
_cell.length_c   1.000
_cell.angle_alpha   90.00
_cell.angle_beta   90.00
_cell.angle_gamma   90.00
#
_symmetry.space_group_name_H-M   'P 1'
#
loop_
_entity.id
_entity.type
_entity.pdbx_description
1 polymer ?
#
loop_
_entity_poly.entity_id
_entity_poly.type
_entity_poly.pdbx_seq_one_letter_code
_entity_poly.pdbx_strand_id
1 'polypeptide(L)'
;VYEPFMNILKRVKYLHALLDILMGNDMANDLITVNREPSEIEAERAVQARIQNIKALMKNGYRHFVLFNLPDLSLTPRYQAKSKSEKENAQKCSEYFNKLLAEKCKELEELYPHCSFDVFDVNGLFSEAYNSPGKYGFEEDKLRTPFTKSKDFKIDEKKHLSPSTGYMFWDDVHPTADLHAFLAEKFYEKYSIEYHFSAPQVEAIQSEELDISEKDLLTAFEKHYKRHWDMDRHGFFGSLRKSKINLKDLTLDKIFQHALYGGGQRSREVLEDLQWINKAGDVDLNIPVLKEAMGRVLAEHGGLKKELN
;
A
#
# COMPACT_ATOMS: atom_id res chain seq x y z
N VAL A 1 28.46 -5.90 4.69
CA VAL A 1 27.61 -4.88 4.02
C VAL A 1 26.18 -4.79 4.61
N TYR A 2 25.72 -5.75 5.43
CA TYR A 2 24.36 -5.74 6.01
C TYR A 2 24.18 -4.97 7.35
N GLU A 3 25.25 -4.66 8.09
CA GLU A 3 25.12 -4.02 9.41
C GLU A 3 24.90 -2.49 9.43
N PRO A 4 25.51 -1.67 8.54
CA PRO A 4 25.37 -0.21 8.65
C PRO A 4 23.96 0.28 8.27
N PHE A 5 23.34 -0.36 7.27
CA PHE A 5 21.99 -0.04 6.80
C PHE A 5 20.93 -0.35 7.88
N MET A 6 21.16 -1.39 8.69
CA MET A 6 20.29 -1.76 9.82
C MET A 6 20.48 -0.88 11.07
N ASN A 7 21.56 -0.09 11.15
CA ASN A 7 21.81 0.78 12.30
C ASN A 7 21.20 2.18 12.15
N ILE A 8 20.94 2.65 10.92
CA ILE A 8 20.21 3.91 10.69
C ILE A 8 18.72 3.79 11.07
N LEU A 9 18.16 2.58 11.07
CA LEU A 9 16.75 2.32 11.41
C LEU A 9 16.52 1.90 12.87
N LYS A 10 17.54 1.90 13.74
CA LYS A 10 17.48 1.19 15.03
C LYS A 10 16.99 1.98 16.24
N ARG A 11 16.64 3.26 16.13
CA ARG A 11 16.10 4.01 17.28
C ARG A 11 15.15 5.09 16.79
N VAL A 12 13.94 5.11 17.38
CA VAL A 12 12.93 6.18 17.53
C VAL A 12 11.52 5.55 17.40
N LYS A 13 10.47 6.24 17.87
CA LYS A 13 9.19 5.67 18.36
C LYS A 13 7.95 6.34 17.74
N TYR A 14 7.08 5.54 17.08
CA TYR A 14 5.63 5.71 16.68
C TYR A 14 5.21 6.08 15.24
N LEU A 15 5.28 5.06 14.38
CA LEU A 15 4.69 4.94 13.05
C LEU A 15 4.78 3.47 12.70
N HIS A 16 3.63 2.82 12.61
CA HIS A 16 3.50 1.50 12.01
C HIS A 16 3.30 1.65 10.50
N ALA A 17 4.24 2.31 9.83
CA ALA A 17 4.33 2.23 8.38
C ALA A 17 5.14 0.98 8.10
N LEU A 18 4.55 0.06 7.35
CA LEU A 18 5.39 -0.87 6.63
C LEU A 18 6.17 -0.01 5.62
N LEU A 19 7.40 0.34 5.97
CA LEU A 19 8.42 0.60 4.97
C LEU A 19 8.57 -0.75 4.27
N ASP A 20 7.77 -1.00 3.24
CA ASP A 20 7.93 -2.20 2.46
C ASP A 20 9.34 -2.11 1.90
N ILE A 21 10.25 -2.92 2.47
CA ILE A 21 11.65 -3.02 2.09
C ILE A 21 11.63 -3.70 0.71
N LEU A 22 11.23 -2.94 -0.30
CA LEU A 22 11.01 -3.42 -1.66
C LEU A 22 11.64 -2.50 -2.70
N MET A 23 12.66 -1.73 -2.32
CA MET A 23 13.54 -1.14 -3.35
C MET A 23 14.41 -2.19 -4.06
N GLY A 24 14.33 -3.48 -3.70
CA GLY A 24 15.18 -4.55 -4.26
C GLY A 24 14.45 -5.76 -4.83
N ASN A 25 13.49 -6.38 -4.11
CA ASN A 25 13.11 -7.76 -4.45
C ASN A 25 11.71 -7.99 -5.06
N ASP A 26 10.72 -7.10 -4.91
CA ASP A 26 9.37 -7.34 -5.50
C ASP A 26 8.79 -6.14 -6.28
N MET A 27 9.47 -4.98 -6.36
CA MET A 27 8.98 -3.85 -7.18
C MET A 27 9.21 -4.04 -8.67
N ALA A 28 10.46 -4.23 -9.07
CA ALA A 28 10.78 -4.44 -10.48
C ALA A 28 10.63 -5.91 -10.88
N ASN A 29 10.85 -6.86 -9.96
CA ASN A 29 10.94 -8.28 -10.29
C ASN A 29 9.66 -8.85 -10.93
N ASP A 30 8.49 -8.42 -10.45
CA ASP A 30 7.20 -8.75 -11.06
C ASP A 30 7.11 -8.31 -12.53
N LEU A 31 7.77 -7.21 -12.90
CA LEU A 31 7.74 -6.68 -14.27
C LEU A 31 8.87 -7.20 -15.15
N ILE A 32 10.07 -7.42 -14.60
CA ILE A 32 11.30 -7.54 -15.42
C ILE A 32 12.17 -8.77 -15.14
N THR A 33 11.86 -9.54 -14.10
CA THR A 33 12.68 -10.69 -13.68
C THR A 33 11.98 -12.01 -13.98
N VAL A 34 10.67 -12.09 -13.75
CA VAL A 34 9.86 -13.28 -14.05
C VAL A 34 9.16 -13.22 -15.41
N ASN A 35 9.28 -12.08 -16.10
CA ASN A 35 8.61 -11.82 -17.37
C ASN A 35 9.63 -11.47 -18.46
N ARG A 36 9.33 -11.87 -19.71
CA ARG A 36 10.20 -11.61 -20.87
C ARG A 36 10.36 -10.11 -21.14
N GLU A 37 9.30 -9.34 -20.92
CA GLU A 37 9.26 -7.90 -21.08
C GLU A 37 8.23 -7.28 -20.12
N PRO A 38 8.38 -6.00 -19.74
CA PRO A 38 7.37 -5.27 -18.98
C PRO A 38 6.07 -5.23 -19.78
N SER A 39 4.94 -5.39 -19.10
CA SER A 39 3.62 -5.19 -19.71
C SER A 39 2.63 -4.60 -18.70
N GLU A 40 1.57 -3.99 -19.22
CA GLU A 40 0.48 -3.43 -18.40
C GLU A 40 -0.21 -4.51 -17.55
N ILE A 41 -0.35 -5.74 -18.06
CA ILE A 41 -0.95 -6.87 -17.32
C ILE A 41 -0.12 -7.21 -16.07
N GLU A 42 1.20 -7.23 -16.20
CA GLU A 42 2.07 -7.54 -15.06
C GLU A 42 2.14 -6.36 -14.08
N ALA A 43 2.09 -5.12 -14.58
CA ALA A 43 1.92 -3.93 -13.73
C ALA A 43 0.61 -3.99 -12.93
N GLU A 44 -0.51 -4.38 -13.55
CA GLU A 44 -1.79 -4.59 -12.86
C GLU A 44 -1.71 -5.65 -11.76
N ARG A 45 -1.09 -6.80 -12.06
CA ARG A 45 -0.90 -7.87 -11.07
C ARG A 45 -0.04 -7.39 -9.91
N ALA A 46 1.05 -6.69 -10.19
CA ALA A 46 1.95 -6.15 -9.19
C ALA A 46 1.27 -5.11 -8.28
N VAL A 47 0.44 -4.23 -8.83
CA VAL A 47 -0.38 -3.31 -8.02
C VAL A 47 -1.41 -4.09 -7.21
N GLN A 48 -2.13 -5.03 -7.82
CA GLN A 48 -3.16 -5.81 -7.13
C GLN A 48 -2.59 -6.61 -5.94
N ALA A 49 -1.40 -7.20 -6.09
CA ALA A 49 -0.71 -7.90 -5.00
C ALA A 49 -0.39 -6.96 -3.83
N ARG A 50 0.06 -5.73 -4.11
CA ARG A 50 0.29 -4.70 -3.08
C ARG A 50 -0.98 -4.33 -2.34
N ILE A 51 -2.09 -4.15 -3.06
CA ILE A 51 -3.40 -3.86 -2.45
C ILE A 51 -3.87 -5.03 -1.56
N GLN A 52 -3.61 -6.28 -1.95
CA GLN A 52 -3.90 -7.44 -1.11
C GLN A 52 -3.05 -7.47 0.16
N ASN A 53 -1.76 -7.16 0.06
CA ASN A 53 -0.86 -7.08 1.21
C ASN A 53 -1.29 -5.99 2.20
N ILE A 54 -1.63 -4.80 1.69
CA ILE A 54 -2.19 -3.71 2.51
C ILE A 54 -3.42 -4.19 3.27
N LYS A 55 -4.38 -4.84 2.61
CA LYS A 55 -5.59 -5.36 3.28
C LYS A 55 -5.25 -6.40 4.35
N ALA A 56 -4.25 -7.24 4.13
CA ALA A 56 -3.79 -8.20 5.13
C ALA A 56 -3.15 -7.50 6.34
N LEU A 57 -2.37 -6.43 6.11
CA LEU A 57 -1.78 -5.62 7.17
C LEU A 57 -2.84 -4.83 7.95
N MET A 58 -3.86 -4.30 7.28
CA MET A 58 -4.99 -3.65 7.95
C MET A 58 -5.68 -4.59 8.95
N LYS A 59 -5.84 -5.87 8.60
CA LYS A 59 -6.36 -6.90 9.51
C LYS A 59 -5.47 -7.16 10.73
N ASN A 60 -4.18 -6.87 10.61
CA ASN A 60 -3.22 -6.93 11.73
C ASN A 60 -3.10 -5.59 12.47
N GLY A 61 -4.02 -4.66 12.21
CA GLY A 61 -4.11 -3.39 12.92
C GLY A 61 -3.34 -2.23 12.28
N TYR A 62 -2.59 -2.45 11.20
CA TYR A 62 -1.85 -1.35 10.56
C TYR A 62 -2.83 -0.32 9.95
N ARG A 63 -2.52 0.96 10.11
CA ARG A 63 -3.41 2.07 9.69
C ARG A 63 -2.75 3.08 8.76
N HIS A 64 -1.43 3.21 8.79
CA HIS A 64 -0.71 4.20 7.99
C HIS A 64 0.15 3.50 6.93
N PHE A 65 -0.12 3.80 5.66
CA PHE A 65 0.53 3.14 4.53
C PHE A 65 1.19 4.18 3.64
N VAL A 66 2.50 4.05 3.44
CA VAL A 66 3.23 4.81 2.43
C VAL A 66 3.79 3.84 1.41
N LEU A 67 3.35 3.95 0.17
CA LEU A 67 3.73 3.06 -0.92
C LEU A 67 4.73 3.75 -1.84
N PHE A 68 5.68 3.00 -2.37
CA PHE A 68 6.65 3.53 -3.32
C PHE A 68 6.14 3.30 -4.74
N ASN A 69 6.11 4.37 -5.53
CA ASN A 69 5.92 4.23 -6.96
C ASN A 69 7.21 3.68 -7.62
N LEU A 70 7.09 3.10 -8.80
CA LEU A 70 8.18 2.45 -9.52
C LEU A 70 9.12 3.48 -10.15
N PRO A 71 10.45 3.40 -9.92
CA PRO A 71 11.43 4.14 -10.72
C PRO A 71 11.23 3.91 -12.21
N ASP A 72 11.59 4.88 -13.06
CA ASP A 72 11.53 4.68 -14.50
C ASP A 72 12.55 3.61 -14.91
N LEU A 73 12.05 2.41 -15.21
CA LEU A 73 12.85 1.27 -15.63
C LEU A 73 13.66 1.58 -16.90
N SER A 74 13.18 2.50 -17.74
CA SER A 74 13.87 2.91 -18.96
C SER A 74 15.23 3.52 -18.69
N LEU A 75 15.45 4.11 -17.51
CA LEU A 75 16.69 4.74 -17.08
C LEU A 75 17.75 3.74 -16.59
N THR A 76 17.36 2.50 -16.31
CA THR A 76 18.30 1.46 -15.85
C THR A 76 19.30 1.08 -16.95
N PRO A 77 20.54 0.68 -16.61
CA PRO A 77 21.50 0.17 -17.58
C PRO A 77 20.94 -0.95 -18.45
N ARG A 78 20.09 -1.83 -17.89
CA ARG A 78 19.40 -2.91 -18.60
C ARG A 78 18.66 -2.38 -19.82
N TYR A 79 17.76 -1.42 -19.65
CA TYR A 79 16.96 -0.86 -20.76
C TYR A 79 17.71 0.19 -21.56
N GLN A 80 18.74 0.84 -20.99
CA GLN A 80 19.64 1.70 -21.75
C GLN A 80 20.41 0.93 -22.82
N ALA A 81 20.70 -0.36 -22.60
CA ALA A 81 21.33 -1.27 -23.55
C ALA A 81 20.36 -1.93 -24.55
N LYS A 82 19.06 -1.65 -24.48
CA LYS A 82 18.02 -2.23 -25.35
C LYS A 82 17.68 -1.35 -26.55
N SER A 83 16.84 -1.88 -27.44
CA SER A 83 16.29 -1.10 -28.56
C SER A 83 15.44 0.07 -28.05
N LYS A 84 15.24 1.08 -28.91
CA LYS A 84 14.38 2.24 -28.60
C LYS A 84 12.97 1.81 -28.19
N SER A 85 12.38 0.85 -28.89
CA SER A 85 11.04 0.33 -28.60
C SER A 85 10.96 -0.38 -27.25
N GLU A 86 11.96 -1.20 -26.88
CA GLU A 86 12.00 -1.85 -25.57
C GLU A 86 12.14 -0.82 -24.43
N LYS A 87 12.94 0.23 -24.64
CA LYS A 87 13.11 1.32 -23.67
C LYS A 87 11.82 2.11 -23.47
N GLU A 88 11.15 2.50 -24.56
CA GLU A 88 9.85 3.18 -24.53
C GLU A 88 8.78 2.31 -23.85
N ASN A 89 8.78 1.00 -24.09
CA ASN A 89 7.86 0.08 -23.42
C ASN A 89 8.10 0.03 -21.90
N ALA A 90 9.37 -0.01 -21.46
CA ALA A 90 9.71 0.00 -20.03
C ALA A 90 9.28 1.30 -19.34
N GLN A 91 9.47 2.45 -19.99
CA GLN A 91 8.98 3.74 -19.49
C GLN A 91 7.46 3.72 -19.37
N LYS A 92 6.76 3.33 -20.44
CA LYS A 92 5.29 3.26 -20.47
C LYS A 92 4.73 2.37 -19.35
N CYS A 93 5.32 1.20 -19.14
CA CYS A 93 4.88 0.30 -18.08
C CYS A 93 5.14 0.86 -16.67
N SER A 94 6.24 1.59 -16.49
CA SER A 94 6.54 2.26 -15.22
C SER A 94 5.53 3.37 -14.93
N GLU A 95 5.21 4.20 -15.92
CA GLU A 95 4.19 5.25 -15.82
C GLU A 95 2.80 4.67 -15.56
N TYR A 96 2.44 3.57 -16.23
CA TYR A 96 1.16 2.88 -16.03
C TYR A 96 1.04 2.31 -14.62
N PHE A 97 2.07 1.62 -14.13
CA PHE A 97 2.11 1.13 -12.75
C PHE A 97 1.90 2.27 -11.74
N ASN A 98 2.63 3.38 -11.91
CA ASN A 98 2.58 4.53 -11.00
C ASN A 98 1.20 5.18 -10.97
N LYS A 99 0.58 5.34 -12.15
CA LYS A 99 -0.79 5.85 -12.26
C LYS A 99 -1.79 4.93 -11.55
N LEU A 100 -1.73 3.63 -11.84
CA LEU A 100 -2.65 2.65 -11.27
C LEU A 100 -2.48 2.57 -9.74
N LEU A 101 -1.25 2.59 -9.23
CA LEU A 101 -0.97 2.59 -7.79
C LEU A 101 -1.61 3.81 -7.10
N ALA A 102 -1.45 5.01 -7.67
CA ALA A 102 -2.03 6.23 -7.12
C ALA A 102 -3.57 6.19 -7.13
N GLU A 103 -4.18 5.69 -8.21
CA GLU A 103 -5.63 5.48 -8.29
C GLU A 103 -6.12 4.50 -7.21
N LYS A 104 -5.40 3.39 -6.99
CA LYS A 104 -5.74 2.42 -5.94
C LYS A 104 -5.55 2.95 -4.52
N CYS A 105 -4.55 3.78 -4.28
CA CYS A 105 -4.39 4.41 -2.96
C CYS A 105 -5.55 5.37 -2.66
N LYS A 106 -5.98 6.19 -3.63
CA LYS A 106 -7.19 7.03 -3.49
C LYS A 106 -8.44 6.21 -3.25
N GLU A 107 -8.60 5.10 -3.98
CA GLU A 107 -9.71 4.17 -3.76
C GLU A 107 -9.71 3.61 -2.33
N LEU A 108 -8.55 3.23 -1.79
CA LEU A 108 -8.43 2.75 -0.42
C LEU A 108 -8.74 3.83 0.62
N GLU A 109 -8.23 5.04 0.45
CA GLU A 109 -8.50 6.17 1.35
C GLU A 109 -10.00 6.46 1.44
N GLU A 110 -10.70 6.42 0.31
CA GLU A 110 -12.15 6.59 0.26
C GLU A 110 -12.95 5.46 0.93
N LEU A 111 -12.38 4.24 0.94
CA LEU A 111 -13.03 3.03 1.44
C LEU A 111 -12.74 2.76 2.92
N TYR A 112 -11.63 3.27 3.44
CA TYR A 112 -11.15 3.01 4.79
C TYR A 112 -10.76 4.31 5.50
N PRO A 113 -11.75 5.10 5.98
CA PRO A 113 -11.49 6.40 6.61
C PRO A 113 -10.70 6.30 7.92
N HIS A 114 -10.50 5.09 8.44
CA HIS A 114 -9.65 4.79 9.60
C HIS A 114 -8.17 4.57 9.24
N CYS A 115 -7.80 4.63 7.97
CA CYS A 115 -6.44 4.42 7.48
C CYS A 115 -5.97 5.63 6.66
N SER A 116 -4.67 5.90 6.63
CA SER A 116 -4.04 6.84 5.72
C SER A 116 -3.21 6.11 4.65
N PHE A 117 -3.25 6.64 3.43
CA PHE A 117 -2.51 6.11 2.29
C PHE A 117 -1.80 7.25 1.57
N ASP A 118 -0.49 7.13 1.36
CA ASP A 118 0.27 8.05 0.51
C ASP A 118 1.15 7.27 -0.48
N VAL A 119 1.46 7.90 -1.61
CA VAL A 119 2.43 7.41 -2.58
C VAL A 119 3.67 8.28 -2.53
N PHE A 120 4.79 7.71 -2.09
CA PHE A 120 6.08 8.36 -2.15
C PHE A 120 6.65 8.29 -3.57
N ASP A 121 7.00 9.46 -4.10
CA ASP A 121 7.46 9.64 -5.48
C ASP A 121 8.95 9.29 -5.66
N VAL A 122 9.26 8.00 -5.58
CA VAL A 122 10.58 7.47 -5.90
C VAL A 122 10.92 7.73 -7.37
N ASN A 123 9.95 7.63 -8.28
CA ASN A 123 10.13 7.86 -9.70
C ASN A 123 10.69 9.26 -10.01
N GLY A 124 10.07 10.29 -9.44
CA GLY A 124 10.52 11.67 -9.60
C GLY A 124 11.93 11.89 -9.05
N LEU A 125 12.20 11.43 -7.83
CA LEU A 125 13.52 11.55 -7.20
C LEU A 125 14.62 10.79 -7.97
N PHE A 126 14.29 9.60 -8.46
CA PHE A 126 15.19 8.79 -9.27
C PHE A 126 15.52 9.48 -10.59
N SER A 127 14.50 10.03 -11.26
CA SER A 127 14.65 10.78 -12.51
C SER A 127 15.45 12.06 -12.30
N GLU A 128 15.25 12.76 -11.18
CA GLU A 128 16.04 13.94 -10.82
C GLU A 128 17.53 13.58 -10.63
N ALA A 129 17.82 12.51 -9.88
CA ALA A 129 19.18 12.04 -9.68
C ALA A 129 19.85 11.61 -10.99
N TYR A 130 19.11 10.94 -11.88
CA TYR A 130 19.61 10.52 -13.19
C TYR A 130 19.90 11.72 -14.12
N ASN A 131 19.03 12.72 -14.14
CA ASN A 131 19.14 13.88 -15.05
C ASN A 131 20.07 14.98 -14.50
N SER A 132 20.44 14.94 -13.22
CA SER A 132 21.36 15.89 -12.59
C SER A 132 22.34 15.17 -11.66
N PRO A 133 23.13 14.22 -12.17
CA PRO A 133 23.90 13.27 -11.36
C PRO A 133 24.90 13.97 -10.43
N GLY A 134 25.57 15.01 -10.92
CA GLY A 134 26.57 15.76 -10.14
C GLY A 134 26.02 16.44 -8.88
N LYS A 135 24.72 16.80 -8.86
CA LYS A 135 24.05 17.37 -7.66
C LYS A 135 23.98 16.34 -6.51
N TYR A 136 24.03 15.05 -6.85
CA TYR A 136 23.82 13.93 -5.94
C TYR A 136 25.08 13.06 -5.77
N GLY A 137 26.23 13.53 -6.24
CA GLY A 137 27.50 12.79 -6.12
C GLY A 137 27.64 11.64 -7.12
N PHE A 138 26.81 11.58 -8.16
CA PHE A 138 26.93 10.63 -9.26
C PHE A 138 27.66 11.26 -10.45
N GLU A 139 28.31 10.41 -11.26
CA GLU A 139 29.03 10.83 -12.46
C GLU A 139 28.24 10.45 -13.72
N GLU A 140 28.17 11.38 -14.67
CA GLU A 140 27.35 11.23 -15.89
C GLU A 140 27.82 10.06 -16.78
N ASP A 141 29.13 9.83 -16.87
CA ASP A 141 29.73 8.74 -17.64
C ASP A 141 29.52 7.35 -17.01
N LYS A 142 29.10 7.29 -15.74
CA LYS A 142 28.83 6.04 -15.00
C LYS A 142 27.35 5.62 -15.03
N LEU A 143 26.42 6.49 -15.45
CA LEU A 143 24.97 6.22 -15.39
C LEU A 143 24.52 4.96 -16.12
N ARG A 144 25.18 4.62 -17.24
CA ARG A 144 24.80 3.47 -18.09
C ARG A 144 25.64 2.22 -17.85
N THR A 145 26.61 2.29 -16.94
CA THR A 145 27.55 1.19 -16.68
C THR A 145 27.27 0.64 -15.28
N PRO A 146 26.78 -0.61 -15.16
CA PRO A 146 26.66 -1.27 -13.87
C PRO A 146 28.00 -1.27 -13.13
N PHE A 147 28.02 -0.86 -11.85
CA PHE A 147 29.25 -0.87 -11.06
C PHE A 147 29.92 -2.25 -11.09
N THR A 148 29.16 -3.33 -10.86
CA THR A 148 29.62 -4.73 -10.88
C THR A 148 30.26 -5.19 -12.19
N LYS A 149 30.03 -4.48 -13.30
CA LYS A 149 30.62 -4.79 -14.62
C LYS A 149 31.69 -3.77 -15.03
N SER A 150 31.99 -2.78 -14.18
CA SER A 150 32.97 -1.75 -14.46
C SER A 150 34.38 -2.18 -14.05
N LYS A 151 35.38 -1.46 -14.56
CA LYS A 151 36.79 -1.61 -14.15
C LYS A 151 37.05 -1.20 -12.69
N ASP A 152 36.12 -0.45 -12.09
CA ASP A 152 36.22 0.08 -10.73
C ASP A 152 35.72 -0.93 -9.69
N PHE A 153 35.02 -2.00 -10.12
CA PHE A 153 34.57 -3.07 -9.23
C PHE A 153 35.75 -3.86 -8.67
N LYS A 154 36.08 -3.61 -7.41
CA LYS A 154 37.14 -4.30 -6.68
C LYS A 154 36.73 -4.47 -5.22
N ILE A 155 36.80 -5.70 -4.73
CA ILE A 155 36.58 -6.00 -3.32
C ILE A 155 37.86 -5.70 -2.56
N ASP A 156 37.80 -4.75 -1.62
CA ASP A 156 38.81 -4.60 -0.58
C ASP A 156 38.71 -5.81 0.37
N GLU A 157 39.59 -6.79 0.18
CA GLU A 157 39.62 -8.03 0.97
C GLU A 157 39.78 -7.81 2.47
N LYS A 158 40.37 -6.69 2.90
CA LYS A 158 40.57 -6.40 4.33
C LYS A 158 39.33 -5.79 4.97
N LYS A 159 38.59 -4.98 4.22
CA LYS A 159 37.38 -4.32 4.70
C LYS A 159 36.11 -5.08 4.33
N HIS A 160 36.20 -6.04 3.41
CA HIS A 160 35.07 -6.69 2.76
C HIS A 160 34.08 -5.67 2.17
N LEU A 161 34.61 -4.63 1.51
CA LEU A 161 33.85 -3.53 0.92
C LEU A 161 34.25 -3.31 -0.55
N SER A 162 33.30 -2.85 -1.37
CA SER A 162 33.54 -2.39 -2.74
C SER A 162 32.79 -1.06 -2.93
N PRO A 163 33.44 0.09 -2.64
CA PRO A 163 32.78 1.39 -2.71
C PRO A 163 32.43 1.74 -4.16
N SER A 164 31.15 1.95 -4.45
CA SER A 164 30.61 2.25 -5.78
C SER A 164 30.58 3.75 -6.06
N THR A 165 31.63 4.48 -5.69
CA THR A 165 31.65 5.95 -5.71
C THR A 165 31.39 6.50 -7.12
N GLY A 166 30.43 7.44 -7.20
CA GLY A 166 30.00 8.04 -8.47
C GLY A 166 29.04 7.17 -9.29
N TYR A 167 28.77 5.92 -8.90
CA TYR A 167 27.82 5.05 -9.58
C TYR A 167 26.42 5.17 -8.99
N MET A 168 25.43 5.31 -9.88
CA MET A 168 24.01 5.27 -9.51
C MET A 168 23.47 3.82 -9.45
N PHE A 169 24.08 2.90 -10.22
CA PHE A 169 23.62 1.50 -10.36
C PHE A 169 24.68 0.49 -9.90
N TRP A 170 24.29 -0.43 -9.01
CA TRP A 170 25.13 -1.54 -8.56
C TRP A 170 25.25 -2.62 -9.63
N ASP A 171 24.12 -3.08 -10.15
CA ASP A 171 24.04 -3.97 -11.31
C ASP A 171 23.24 -3.31 -12.45
N ASP A 172 22.63 -4.10 -13.35
CA ASP A 172 21.93 -3.54 -14.50
C ASP A 172 20.56 -2.94 -14.18
N VAL A 173 20.05 -3.10 -12.95
CA VAL A 173 18.75 -2.54 -12.52
C VAL A 173 18.74 -1.99 -11.09
N HIS A 174 19.55 -2.56 -10.19
CA HIS A 174 19.53 -2.19 -8.78
C HIS A 174 20.36 -0.93 -8.51
N PRO A 175 19.85 0.03 -7.72
CA PRO A 175 20.61 1.19 -7.27
C PRO A 175 21.84 0.84 -6.43
N THR A 176 22.81 1.75 -6.37
CA THR A 176 23.88 1.69 -5.36
C THR A 176 23.39 2.11 -3.98
N ALA A 177 24.18 1.76 -2.94
CA ALA A 177 23.89 2.19 -1.57
C ALA A 177 23.77 3.71 -1.43
N ASP A 178 24.51 4.48 -2.25
CA ASP A 178 24.48 5.95 -2.25
C ASP A 178 23.12 6.47 -2.75
N LEU A 179 22.57 5.91 -3.84
CA LEU A 179 21.22 6.28 -4.30
C LEU A 179 20.14 5.82 -3.31
N HIS A 180 20.30 4.62 -2.73
CA HIS A 180 19.41 4.16 -1.66
C HIS A 180 19.41 5.13 -0.46
N ALA A 181 20.58 5.64 -0.06
CA ALA A 181 20.71 6.59 1.04
C ALA A 181 20.01 7.93 0.73
N PHE A 182 20.18 8.46 -0.48
CA PHE A 182 19.47 9.66 -0.95
C PHE A 182 17.94 9.48 -0.90
N LEU A 183 17.43 8.38 -1.45
CA LEU A 183 15.98 8.11 -1.44
C LEU A 183 15.43 7.95 -0.01
N ALA A 184 16.19 7.29 0.87
CA ALA A 184 15.82 7.13 2.28
C ALA A 184 15.83 8.47 3.04
N GLU A 185 16.80 9.34 2.77
CA GLU A 185 16.84 10.70 3.32
C GLU A 185 15.60 11.49 2.90
N LYS A 186 15.23 11.47 1.62
CA LYS A 186 14.03 12.17 1.12
C LYS A 186 12.73 11.62 1.68
N PHE A 187 12.67 10.31 1.86
CA PHE A 187 11.54 9.69 2.54
C PHE A 187 11.45 10.17 3.99
N TYR A 188 12.56 10.14 4.73
CA TYR A 188 12.60 10.56 6.12
C TYR A 188 12.27 12.05 6.28
N GLU A 189 12.84 12.93 5.45
CA GLU A 189 12.53 14.36 5.42
C GLU A 189 11.02 14.62 5.26
N LYS A 190 10.36 13.90 4.36
CA LYS A 190 8.93 14.07 4.09
C LYS A 190 8.06 13.60 5.26
N TYR A 191 8.34 12.42 5.81
CA TYR A 191 7.40 11.72 6.67
C TYR A 191 7.75 11.74 8.16
N SER A 192 8.98 12.10 8.54
CA SER A 192 9.37 12.18 9.96
C SER A 192 8.66 13.28 10.76
N ILE A 193 8.04 14.24 10.06
CA ILE A 193 7.26 15.32 10.66
C ILE A 193 5.87 14.81 11.09
N GLU A 194 5.25 13.99 10.25
CA GLU A 194 3.90 13.47 10.47
C GLU A 194 3.93 12.17 11.28
N TYR A 195 5.05 11.46 11.24
CA TYR A 195 5.12 10.09 11.70
C TYR A 195 6.48 9.78 12.36
N HIS A 196 6.50 8.87 13.33
CA HIS A 196 7.76 8.47 13.99
C HIS A 196 8.16 7.00 13.74
N PHE A 197 9.13 6.69 12.89
CA PHE A 197 9.45 5.29 12.55
C PHE A 197 9.82 4.37 13.74
N SER A 198 9.14 3.22 13.89
CA SER A 198 9.45 2.20 14.90
C SER A 198 9.19 0.77 14.42
N ALA A 199 9.86 -0.22 15.03
CA ALA A 199 9.59 -1.63 14.77
C ALA A 199 8.17 -2.04 15.22
N PRO A 200 7.50 -3.00 14.54
CA PRO A 200 6.13 -3.40 14.87
C PRO A 200 6.00 -3.93 16.30
N GLN A 201 5.00 -3.42 17.05
CA GLN A 201 4.60 -3.95 18.36
C GLN A 201 3.12 -4.35 18.29
N VAL A 202 2.85 -5.61 17.94
CA VAL A 202 1.51 -6.13 17.57
C VAL A 202 0.43 -5.83 18.63
N GLU A 203 0.78 -5.87 19.91
CA GLU A 203 -0.16 -5.68 21.03
C GLU A 203 -0.64 -4.23 21.19
N ALA A 204 0.22 -3.24 20.87
CA ALA A 204 -0.13 -1.83 20.98
C ALA A 204 -1.12 -1.39 19.88
N ILE A 205 -1.06 -2.05 18.71
CA ILE A 205 -1.83 -1.69 17.52
C ILE A 205 -3.32 -2.06 17.67
N GLN A 206 -3.64 -3.15 18.36
CA GLN A 206 -5.01 -3.65 18.48
C GLN A 206 -5.87 -2.93 19.53
N SER A 207 -5.24 -2.15 20.43
CA SER A 207 -5.93 -1.48 21.55
C SER A 207 -6.21 0.01 21.30
N GLU A 208 -5.67 0.58 20.22
CA GLU A 208 -5.83 1.99 19.89
C GLU A 208 -7.29 2.35 19.61
N GLU A 209 -7.79 3.40 20.27
CA GLU A 209 -9.12 3.96 20.00
C GLU A 209 -9.07 4.82 18.75
N LEU A 210 -10.02 4.58 17.84
CA LEU A 210 -10.10 5.26 16.55
C LEU A 210 -11.24 6.28 16.60
N ASP A 211 -10.88 7.56 16.59
CA ASP A 211 -11.84 8.69 16.54
C ASP A 211 -12.28 8.95 15.10
N ILE A 212 -13.47 8.43 14.75
CA ILE A 212 -14.04 8.50 13.40
C ILE A 212 -15.49 8.91 13.51
N SER A 213 -15.87 9.91 12.71
CA SER A 213 -17.23 10.41 12.70
C SER A 213 -18.22 9.37 12.15
N GLU A 214 -19.45 9.36 12.69
CA GLU A 214 -20.52 8.53 12.15
C GLU A 214 -20.73 8.76 10.65
N LYS A 215 -20.60 10.02 10.21
CA LYS A 215 -20.75 10.40 8.80
C LYS A 215 -19.74 9.70 7.89
N ASP A 216 -18.47 9.61 8.32
CA ASP A 216 -17.42 8.97 7.51
C ASP A 216 -17.62 7.45 7.47
N LEU A 217 -18.07 6.86 8.59
CA LEU A 217 -18.46 5.45 8.64
C LEU A 217 -19.61 5.16 7.66
N LEU A 218 -20.71 5.94 7.73
CA LEU A 218 -21.86 5.79 6.83
C LEU A 218 -21.46 5.94 5.36
N THR A 219 -20.58 6.90 5.06
CA THR A 219 -20.05 7.11 3.71
C THR A 219 -19.25 5.90 3.23
N ALA A 220 -18.36 5.36 4.07
CA ALA A 220 -17.60 4.16 3.75
C ALA A 220 -18.51 2.96 3.48
N PHE A 221 -19.50 2.71 4.35
CA PHE A 221 -20.48 1.65 4.14
C PHE A 221 -21.24 1.81 2.83
N GLU A 222 -21.75 3.01 2.52
CA GLU A 222 -22.50 3.26 1.30
C GLU A 222 -21.66 2.97 0.04
N LYS A 223 -20.39 3.41 0.02
CA LYS A 223 -19.47 3.15 -1.08
C LYS A 223 -19.20 1.66 -1.27
N HIS A 224 -18.85 0.94 -0.20
CA HIS A 224 -18.61 -0.51 -0.26
C HIS A 224 -19.87 -1.27 -0.69
N TYR A 225 -21.03 -0.92 -0.15
CA TYR A 225 -22.29 -1.56 -0.50
C TYR A 225 -22.67 -1.36 -1.96
N LYS A 226 -22.48 -0.15 -2.51
CA LYS A 226 -22.68 0.13 -3.94
C LYS A 226 -21.71 -0.67 -4.81
N ARG A 227 -20.44 -0.79 -4.42
CA ARG A 227 -19.45 -1.59 -5.14
C ARG A 227 -19.86 -3.07 -5.22
N HIS A 228 -20.22 -3.67 -4.09
CA HIS A 228 -20.75 -5.03 -4.04
C HIS A 228 -22.01 -5.18 -4.88
N TRP A 229 -22.91 -4.20 -4.84
CA TRP A 229 -24.11 -4.17 -5.66
C TRP A 229 -23.83 -4.12 -7.16
N ASP A 230 -22.84 -3.35 -7.59
CA ASP A 230 -22.46 -3.29 -9.00
C ASP A 230 -21.82 -4.61 -9.46
N MET A 231 -20.94 -5.21 -8.65
CA MET A 231 -20.37 -6.54 -8.93
C MET A 231 -21.48 -7.61 -9.07
N ASP A 232 -22.43 -7.61 -8.14
CA ASP A 232 -23.61 -8.47 -8.14
C ASP A 232 -24.43 -8.35 -9.43
N ARG A 233 -24.63 -7.13 -9.92
CA ARG A 233 -25.41 -6.84 -11.13
C ARG A 233 -24.74 -7.29 -12.42
N HIS A 234 -23.41 -7.41 -12.42
CA HIS A 234 -22.66 -7.92 -13.57
C HIS A 234 -22.46 -9.44 -13.52
N GLY A 235 -22.93 -10.11 -12.47
CA GLY A 235 -22.91 -11.57 -12.35
C GLY A 235 -24.04 -12.29 -13.09
N PHE A 236 -23.96 -13.62 -13.16
CA PHE A 236 -24.83 -14.52 -13.95
C PHE A 236 -26.35 -14.39 -13.68
N PHE A 237 -26.77 -13.78 -12.56
CA PHE A 237 -28.18 -13.51 -12.22
C PHE A 237 -28.44 -12.04 -11.81
N GLY A 238 -27.60 -11.12 -12.29
CA GLY A 238 -27.60 -9.73 -11.83
C GLY A 238 -28.91 -8.97 -12.00
N SER A 239 -29.70 -9.29 -13.04
CA SER A 239 -31.01 -8.68 -13.30
C SER A 239 -32.10 -9.06 -12.28
N LEU A 240 -31.91 -10.14 -11.52
CA LEU A 240 -32.85 -10.62 -10.50
C LEU A 240 -32.51 -10.13 -9.09
N ARG A 241 -31.29 -9.60 -8.89
CA ARG A 241 -30.88 -9.08 -7.59
C ARG A 241 -31.59 -7.74 -7.33
N LYS A 242 -31.83 -7.44 -6.05
CA LYS A 242 -32.36 -6.14 -5.58
C LYS A 242 -31.58 -5.69 -4.35
N SER A 243 -31.46 -4.37 -4.13
CA SER A 243 -31.00 -3.86 -2.84
C SER A 243 -32.10 -4.07 -1.80
N LYS A 244 -31.73 -4.55 -0.61
CA LYS A 244 -32.65 -4.78 0.51
C LYS A 244 -32.51 -3.73 1.63
N ILE A 245 -31.54 -2.82 1.51
CA ILE A 245 -31.32 -1.71 2.44
C ILE A 245 -31.65 -0.37 1.75
N ASN A 246 -32.27 0.54 2.50
CA ASN A 246 -32.54 1.90 2.03
C ASN A 246 -31.35 2.81 2.37
N LEU A 247 -30.61 3.24 1.34
CA LEU A 247 -29.42 4.09 1.51
C LEU A 247 -29.74 5.56 1.84
N LYS A 248 -30.99 6.02 1.67
CA LYS A 248 -31.36 7.44 1.88
C LYS A 248 -31.57 7.82 3.35
N ASP A 249 -31.78 6.84 4.22
CA ASP A 249 -32.13 7.02 5.64
C ASP A 249 -31.32 6.00 6.47
N LEU A 250 -30.03 5.95 6.18
CA LEU A 250 -29.09 4.99 6.72
C LEU A 250 -28.54 5.48 8.07
N THR A 251 -28.58 4.61 9.09
CA THR A 251 -27.92 4.82 10.38
C THR A 251 -27.09 3.57 10.70
N LEU A 252 -26.09 3.68 11.59
CA LEU A 252 -25.29 2.53 12.00
C LEU A 252 -26.16 1.42 12.60
N ASP A 253 -27.14 1.79 13.41
CA ASP A 253 -28.11 0.89 14.03
C ASP A 253 -28.86 0.07 12.96
N LYS A 254 -29.39 0.74 11.91
CA LYS A 254 -30.09 0.07 10.80
C LYS A 254 -29.16 -0.84 9.99
N ILE A 255 -27.90 -0.45 9.81
CA ILE A 255 -26.90 -1.27 9.13
C ILE A 255 -26.68 -2.57 9.90
N PHE A 256 -26.39 -2.47 11.21
CA PHE A 256 -26.17 -3.64 12.07
C PHE A 256 -27.42 -4.53 12.15
N GLN A 257 -28.60 -3.93 12.35
CA GLN A 257 -29.89 -4.64 12.35
C GLN A 257 -30.07 -5.46 11.06
N HIS A 258 -29.89 -4.81 9.90
CA HIS A 258 -30.07 -5.45 8.59
C HIS A 258 -29.03 -6.55 8.35
N ALA A 259 -27.76 -6.30 8.69
CA ALA A 259 -26.66 -7.24 8.47
C ALA A 259 -26.72 -8.48 9.37
N LEU A 260 -27.04 -8.31 10.66
CA LEU A 260 -26.96 -9.39 11.65
C LEU A 260 -28.28 -10.13 11.86
N TYR A 261 -29.42 -9.43 11.72
CA TYR A 261 -30.74 -9.99 12.07
C TYR A 261 -31.77 -9.92 10.93
N GLY A 262 -31.56 -9.03 9.95
CA GLY A 262 -32.48 -8.81 8.83
C GLY A 262 -32.25 -9.66 7.59
N GLY A 263 -31.33 -10.63 7.62
CA GLY A 263 -30.97 -11.45 6.45
C GLY A 263 -30.22 -10.68 5.36
N GLY A 264 -29.59 -9.56 5.73
CA GLY A 264 -28.84 -8.68 4.83
C GLY A 264 -27.43 -9.17 4.54
N GLN A 265 -27.28 -10.25 3.77
CA GLN A 265 -25.98 -10.85 3.47
C GLN A 265 -24.96 -9.84 2.92
N ARG A 266 -25.33 -9.01 1.93
CA ARG A 266 -24.44 -7.98 1.38
C ARG A 266 -24.00 -6.97 2.43
N SER A 267 -24.90 -6.57 3.34
CA SER A 267 -24.53 -5.66 4.42
C SER A 267 -23.55 -6.32 5.38
N ARG A 268 -23.72 -7.61 5.70
CA ARG A 268 -22.75 -8.36 6.50
C ARG A 268 -21.38 -8.44 5.82
N GLU A 269 -21.35 -8.79 4.54
CA GLU A 269 -20.10 -8.86 3.75
C GLU A 269 -19.39 -7.49 3.75
N VAL A 270 -20.13 -6.39 3.58
CA VAL A 270 -19.57 -5.03 3.67
C VAL A 270 -19.01 -4.73 5.06
N LEU A 271 -19.69 -5.11 6.14
CA LEU A 271 -19.19 -4.92 7.50
C LEU A 271 -17.91 -5.73 7.78
N GLU A 272 -17.83 -6.95 7.25
CA GLU A 272 -16.63 -7.79 7.35
C GLU A 272 -15.46 -7.24 6.51
N ASP A 273 -15.72 -6.74 5.29
CA ASP A 273 -14.71 -6.11 4.43
C ASP A 273 -14.16 -4.82 5.04
N LEU A 274 -15.03 -4.02 5.66
CA LEU A 274 -14.67 -2.84 6.43
C LEU A 274 -14.02 -3.16 7.78
N GLN A 275 -13.98 -4.43 8.17
CA GLN A 275 -13.49 -4.92 9.46
C GLN A 275 -14.25 -4.34 10.66
N TRP A 276 -15.48 -3.87 10.46
CA TRP A 276 -16.30 -3.39 11.57
C TRP A 276 -16.77 -4.54 12.44
N ILE A 277 -16.95 -5.72 11.86
CA ILE A 277 -17.27 -6.96 12.57
C ILE A 277 -16.35 -8.11 12.16
N ASN A 278 -16.15 -9.05 13.08
CA ASN A 278 -15.50 -10.32 12.81
C ASN A 278 -16.48 -11.35 12.20
N LYS A 279 -16.01 -12.56 11.89
CA LYS A 279 -16.86 -13.64 11.33
C LYS A 279 -17.97 -14.11 12.28
N ALA A 280 -17.83 -13.94 13.59
CA ALA A 280 -18.88 -14.23 14.57
C ALA A 280 -19.96 -13.12 14.59
N GLY A 281 -19.62 -11.92 14.12
CA GLY A 281 -20.51 -10.74 14.10
C GLY A 281 -20.23 -9.76 15.23
N ASP A 282 -19.18 -9.96 16.02
CA ASP A 282 -18.77 -9.03 17.08
C ASP A 282 -17.98 -7.86 16.50
N VAL A 283 -18.08 -6.69 17.11
CA VAL A 283 -17.33 -5.49 16.69
C VAL A 283 -15.83 -5.73 16.87
N ASP A 284 -15.07 -5.56 15.79
CA ASP A 284 -13.64 -5.90 15.73
C ASP A 284 -12.72 -4.68 15.88
N LEU A 285 -13.21 -3.47 15.57
CA LEU A 285 -12.48 -2.21 15.69
C LEU A 285 -12.86 -1.45 16.96
N ASN A 286 -11.86 -0.85 17.62
CA ASN A 286 -12.07 0.05 18.76
C ASN A 286 -12.54 1.45 18.31
N ILE A 287 -13.70 1.53 17.67
CA ILE A 287 -14.36 2.78 17.27
C ILE A 287 -15.57 3.01 18.20
N PRO A 288 -15.57 4.03 19.08
CA PRO A 288 -16.62 4.23 20.08
C PRO A 288 -18.03 4.28 19.48
N VAL A 289 -18.21 5.02 18.38
CA VAL A 289 -19.50 5.20 17.71
C VAL A 289 -20.07 3.86 17.18
N LEU A 290 -19.22 2.95 16.68
CA LEU A 290 -19.66 1.61 16.25
C LEU A 290 -20.09 0.75 17.45
N LYS A 291 -19.34 0.82 18.55
CA LYS A 291 -19.65 0.08 19.78
C LYS A 291 -20.97 0.52 20.38
N GLU A 292 -21.22 1.83 20.42
CA GLU A 292 -22.48 2.39 20.90
C GLU A 292 -23.67 1.96 20.04
N ALA A 293 -23.55 2.04 18.71
CA ALA A 293 -24.58 1.59 17.78
C ALA A 293 -24.88 0.09 17.91
N MET A 294 -23.84 -0.75 18.00
CA MET A 294 -24.01 -2.18 18.24
C MET A 294 -24.69 -2.44 19.60
N GLY A 295 -24.30 -1.71 20.64
CA GLY A 295 -24.91 -1.82 21.97
C GLY A 295 -26.41 -1.54 21.96
N ARG A 296 -26.86 -0.52 21.22
CA ARG A 296 -28.29 -0.21 21.02
C ARG A 296 -29.02 -1.36 20.31
N VAL A 297 -28.47 -1.88 19.22
CA VAL A 297 -29.07 -3.01 18.47
C VAL A 297 -29.17 -4.28 19.31
N LEU A 298 -28.15 -4.60 20.11
CA LEU A 298 -28.15 -5.75 21.00
C LEU A 298 -29.22 -5.61 22.11
N ALA A 299 -29.41 -4.41 22.66
CA ALA A 299 -30.44 -4.13 23.65
C ALA A 299 -31.85 -4.31 23.08
N GLU A 300 -32.11 -3.80 21.87
CA GLU A 300 -33.39 -3.96 21.18
C GLU A 300 -33.69 -5.43 20.85
N HIS A 301 -32.71 -6.16 20.30
CA HIS A 301 -32.90 -7.56 19.92
C HIS A 301 -33.01 -8.50 21.14
N GLY A 302 -32.28 -8.21 22.22
CA GLY A 302 -32.40 -8.91 23.49
C GLY A 302 -33.76 -8.71 24.17
N GLY A 303 -34.38 -7.53 23.99
CA GLY A 303 -35.76 -7.25 24.42
C GLY A 303 -36.79 -8.05 23.63
N LEU A 304 -36.68 -8.05 22.29
CA LEU A 304 -37.60 -8.80 21.40
C LEU A 304 -37.60 -10.32 21.67
N LYS A 305 -36.45 -10.92 21.99
CA LYS A 305 -36.38 -12.34 22.38
C LYS A 305 -37.05 -12.65 23.74
N LYS A 306 -37.17 -11.66 24.63
CA LYS A 306 -37.86 -11.82 25.92
C LYS A 306 -39.38 -11.66 25.80
N GLU A 307 -39.86 -10.91 24.81
CA GLU A 307 -41.31 -10.76 24.55
C GLU A 307 -41.91 -11.91 23.73
N LEU A 308 -41.08 -12.67 23.02
CA LEU A 308 -41.48 -13.81 22.19
C LEU A 308 -41.38 -15.18 22.89
N ASN A 309 -40.89 -15.22 24.13
CA ASN A 309 -40.85 -16.41 25.00
C ASN A 309 -41.82 -16.26 26.16
#